data_AF-A0A317GZ20-F1
#
_entry.id   AF-A0A317GZ20-F1
#
_cell.length_a   1.000
_cell.length_b   1.000
_cell.length_c   1.000
_cell.angle_alpha   90.00
_cell.angle_beta   90.00
_cell.angle_gamma   90.00
#
_symmetry.space_group_name_H-M   'P 1'
#
loop_
_entity.id
_entity.type
_entity.pdbx_description
1 polymer ?
#
loop_
_entity_poly.entity_id
_entity_poly.type
_entity_poly.pdbx_seq_one_letter_code
_entity_poly.pdbx_strand_id
1 'polypeptide(L)'
;MGFIKQSLSDVKEAEVVPGEREYDLRVVSVTSKKSKAWEEAGNDSDNMIQLVIAIEDPEFPDASPIFENIMLTRPDDGDPKTTTFNKMALLKQRRILECLGVPYEADGWDPDDLIDATGRATVLKVEAEDKNGKKTGEYRNEIRWPRLAREEKEEGRSSGSSNVVATKGRARRRG
;
A
#
# COMPACT_ATOMS: atom_id res chain seq x y z
N MET A 1 1.64 -41.26 12.95
CA MET A 1 1.35 -39.82 12.86
C MET A 1 0.46 -39.44 14.02
N GLY A 2 0.81 -38.40 14.78
CA GLY A 2 0.05 -37.96 15.95
C GLY A 2 -1.25 -37.27 15.54
N PHE A 3 -2.34 -37.53 16.26
CA PHE A 3 -3.61 -36.83 16.08
C PHE A 3 -3.49 -35.41 16.62
N ILE A 4 -3.69 -34.39 15.78
CA ILE A 4 -3.72 -32.99 16.22
C ILE A 4 -5.12 -32.71 16.75
N LYS A 5 -5.23 -32.48 18.05
CA LYS A 5 -6.49 -32.10 18.70
C LYS A 5 -6.62 -30.58 18.70
N GLN A 6 -7.47 -30.05 17.82
CA GLN A 6 -7.83 -28.64 17.76
C GLN A 6 -9.35 -28.49 17.96
N SER A 7 -9.76 -27.51 18.77
CA SER A 7 -11.17 -27.17 18.95
C SER A 7 -11.58 -26.16 17.88
N LEU A 8 -12.32 -26.61 16.88
CA LEU A 8 -12.81 -25.74 15.79
C LEU A 8 -14.12 -25.02 16.15
N SER A 9 -14.72 -25.31 17.32
CA SER A 9 -16.01 -24.77 17.74
C SER A 9 -15.98 -23.28 18.06
N ASP A 10 -14.80 -22.73 18.39
CA ASP A 10 -14.64 -21.35 18.85
C ASP A 10 -14.10 -20.41 17.75
N VAL A 11 -13.89 -20.94 16.55
CA VAL A 11 -13.40 -20.15 15.41
C VAL A 11 -14.52 -19.24 14.93
N LYS A 12 -14.30 -17.93 15.07
CA LYS A 12 -15.15 -16.90 14.47
C LYS A 12 -14.46 -16.33 13.24
N GLU A 13 -15.27 -15.90 12.28
CA GLU A 13 -14.77 -15.16 11.13
C GLU A 13 -14.24 -13.81 11.61
N ALA A 14 -13.05 -13.43 11.16
CA ALA A 14 -12.43 -12.18 11.57
C ALA A 14 -13.19 -10.99 10.97
N GLU A 15 -13.41 -9.95 11.77
CA GLU A 15 -14.32 -8.87 11.39
C GLU A 15 -13.61 -7.73 10.67
N VAL A 16 -14.26 -7.16 9.65
CA VAL A 16 -13.75 -5.97 8.95
C VAL A 16 -14.10 -4.74 9.77
N VAL A 17 -13.11 -3.89 10.02
CA VAL A 17 -13.33 -2.71 10.88
C VAL A 17 -14.21 -1.67 10.17
N PRO A 18 -15.05 -0.92 10.90
CA PRO A 18 -16.00 -0.02 10.29
C PRO A 18 -15.34 1.28 9.80
N GLY A 19 -15.83 1.78 8.66
CA GLY A 19 -15.56 3.12 8.16
C GLY A 19 -14.13 3.36 7.67
N GLU A 20 -13.79 4.64 7.54
CA GLU A 20 -12.44 5.14 7.27
C GLU A 20 -11.96 5.84 8.56
N ARG A 21 -11.04 5.23 9.29
CA ARG A 21 -10.42 5.83 10.49
C ARG A 21 -8.98 5.37 10.65
N GLU A 22 -8.22 6.09 11.48
CA GLU A 22 -6.86 5.69 11.84
C GLU A 22 -6.86 4.60 12.90
N TYR A 23 -5.98 3.62 12.72
CA TYR A 23 -5.75 2.55 13.68
C TYR A 23 -4.26 2.38 13.95
N ASP A 24 -3.94 1.89 15.14
CA ASP A 24 -2.62 1.37 15.44
C ASP A 24 -2.47 0.00 14.77
N LEU A 25 -1.34 -0.19 14.11
CA LEU A 25 -1.03 -1.36 13.28
C LEU A 25 0.24 -2.03 13.79
N ARG A 26 0.27 -3.35 13.73
CA ARG A 26 1.49 -4.14 14.00
C ARG A 26 1.70 -5.20 12.94
N VAL A 27 2.89 -5.29 12.39
CA VAL A 27 3.28 -6.39 11.48
C VAL A 27 3.46 -7.67 12.30
N VAL A 28 2.68 -8.71 11.99
CA VAL A 28 2.72 -10.01 12.68
C VAL A 28 3.45 -11.09 11.89
N SER A 29 3.63 -10.89 10.58
CA SER A 29 4.36 -11.83 9.74
C SER A 29 4.95 -11.11 8.54
N VAL A 30 6.16 -11.53 8.17
CA VAL A 30 6.88 -11.09 6.97
C VAL A 30 7.26 -12.34 6.19
N THR A 31 6.90 -12.41 4.91
CA THR A 31 7.23 -13.55 4.06
C THR A 31 7.64 -13.11 2.67
N SER A 32 8.84 -13.51 2.25
CA SER A 32 9.29 -13.36 0.86
C SER A 32 8.51 -14.29 -0.05
N LYS A 33 8.03 -13.76 -1.18
CA LYS A 33 7.23 -14.48 -2.16
C LYS A 33 7.59 -14.07 -3.58
N LYS A 34 7.26 -14.96 -4.52
CA LYS A 34 7.14 -14.63 -5.95
C LYS A 34 5.75 -14.08 -6.21
N SER A 35 5.66 -12.98 -6.96
CA SER A 35 4.39 -12.54 -7.51
C SER A 35 4.01 -13.45 -8.68
N LYS A 36 2.71 -13.66 -8.89
CA LYS A 36 2.21 -14.55 -9.95
C LYS A 36 2.77 -14.20 -11.33
N ALA A 37 2.80 -12.91 -11.67
CA ALA A 37 3.37 -12.45 -12.94
C ALA A 37 4.88 -12.71 -13.07
N TRP A 38 5.61 -12.81 -11.95
CA TRP A 38 7.04 -13.11 -11.93
C TRP A 38 7.32 -14.59 -12.13
N GLU A 39 6.50 -15.42 -11.48
CA GLU A 39 6.49 -16.87 -11.66
C GLU A 39 6.12 -17.26 -13.09
N GLU A 40 5.07 -16.67 -13.66
CA GLU A 40 4.65 -16.89 -15.06
C GLU A 40 5.73 -16.48 -16.08
N ALA A 41 6.59 -15.53 -15.72
CA ALA A 41 7.72 -15.12 -16.54
C ALA A 41 8.95 -16.02 -16.39
N GLY A 42 8.86 -17.09 -15.58
CA GLY A 42 9.94 -18.06 -15.39
C GLY A 42 11.09 -17.55 -14.51
N ASN A 43 10.86 -16.53 -13.69
CA ASN A 43 11.89 -16.01 -12.80
C ASN A 43 11.92 -16.78 -11.48
N ASP A 44 13.14 -17.11 -11.04
CA ASP A 44 13.34 -17.94 -9.85
C ASP A 44 13.60 -17.18 -8.55
N SER A 45 13.81 -15.86 -8.63
CA SER A 45 14.00 -15.01 -7.46
C SER A 45 12.67 -14.50 -6.89
N ASP A 46 12.62 -14.31 -5.57
CA ASP A 46 11.54 -13.54 -4.96
C ASP A 46 11.55 -12.08 -5.47
N ASN A 47 10.37 -11.50 -5.58
CA ASN A 47 10.20 -10.12 -6.04
C ASN A 47 9.12 -9.37 -5.26
N MET A 48 8.70 -9.94 -4.12
CA MET A 48 7.65 -9.39 -3.27
C MET A 48 7.90 -9.81 -1.83
N ILE A 49 7.69 -8.88 -0.90
CA ILE A 49 7.54 -9.16 0.52
C ILE A 49 6.06 -9.02 0.85
N GLN A 50 5.45 -10.09 1.39
CA GLN A 50 4.09 -10.05 1.91
C GLN A 50 4.13 -9.82 3.42
N LEU A 51 3.39 -8.81 3.85
CA LEU A 51 3.15 -8.52 5.25
C LEU A 51 1.76 -8.98 5.65
N VAL A 52 1.66 -9.54 6.85
CA VAL A 52 0.39 -9.69 7.56
C VAL A 52 0.40 -8.65 8.68
N ILE A 53 -0.57 -7.75 8.67
CA ILE A 53 -0.63 -6.61 9.58
C ILE A 53 -1.90 -6.74 10.42
N ALA A 54 -1.74 -6.80 11.73
CA ALA A 54 -2.83 -6.76 12.69
C ALA A 54 -3.26 -5.32 12.96
N ILE A 55 -4.56 -5.15 13.21
CA ILE A 55 -5.15 -3.91 13.72
C ILE A 55 -5.21 -4.03 15.24
N GLU A 56 -4.49 -3.17 15.96
CA GLU A 56 -4.43 -3.19 17.42
C GLU A 56 -5.48 -2.23 18.00
N ASP A 57 -6.74 -2.67 18.02
CA ASP A 57 -7.85 -1.87 18.55
C ASP A 57 -8.65 -2.66 19.61
N PRO A 58 -8.78 -2.15 20.85
CA PRO A 58 -9.56 -2.81 21.90
C PRO A 58 -11.06 -2.98 21.58
N GLU A 59 -11.62 -2.13 20.71
CA GLU A 59 -13.01 -2.23 20.24
C GLU A 59 -13.18 -3.39 19.25
N PHE A 60 -12.11 -3.72 18.51
CA PHE A 60 -12.10 -4.76 17.47
C PHE A 60 -10.93 -5.74 17.67
N PRO A 61 -10.92 -6.51 18.78
CA PRO A 61 -9.81 -7.41 19.10
C PRO A 61 -9.62 -8.56 18.10
N ASP A 62 -10.69 -8.93 17.38
CA ASP A 62 -10.71 -9.98 16.36
C ASP A 62 -10.78 -9.40 14.93
N ALA A 63 -10.24 -8.19 14.74
CA ALA A 63 -10.20 -7.54 13.43
C ALA A 63 -9.44 -8.39 12.40
N SER A 64 -10.01 -8.48 11.19
CA SER A 64 -9.40 -9.20 10.07
C SER A 64 -8.05 -8.56 9.70
N PRO A 65 -6.97 -9.35 9.64
CA PRO A 65 -5.65 -8.81 9.33
C PRO A 65 -5.58 -8.30 7.89
N ILE A 66 -4.67 -7.37 7.68
CA ILE A 66 -4.42 -6.77 6.37
C ILE A 66 -3.25 -7.48 5.72
N PHE A 67 -3.44 -7.95 4.49
CA PHE A 67 -2.39 -8.54 3.68
C PHE A 67 -1.83 -7.48 2.75
N GLU A 68 -0.66 -6.95 3.09
CA GLU A 68 0.01 -5.91 2.30
C GLU A 68 1.16 -6.53 1.50
N ASN A 69 1.32 -6.07 0.25
CA ASN A 69 2.40 -6.55 -0.62
C ASN A 69 3.33 -5.39 -0.97
N ILE A 70 4.60 -5.58 -0.61
CA ILE A 70 5.71 -4.73 -1.00
C ILE A 70 6.38 -5.35 -2.22
N MET A 71 6.22 -4.71 -3.38
CA MET A 71 6.89 -5.14 -4.60
C MET A 71 8.34 -4.70 -4.59
N LEU A 72 9.28 -5.62 -4.85
CA LEU A 72 10.70 -5.31 -5.02
C LEU A 72 10.95 -4.76 -6.44
N THR A 73 11.92 -3.85 -6.56
CA THR A 73 12.28 -3.25 -7.84
C THR A 73 12.89 -4.27 -8.79
N ARG A 74 12.66 -4.08 -10.09
CA ARG A 74 13.26 -4.89 -11.15
C ARG A 74 14.54 -4.22 -11.66
N PRO A 75 15.49 -4.98 -12.23
CA PRO A 75 16.60 -4.40 -12.96
C PRO A 75 16.09 -3.39 -13.99
N ASP A 76 16.66 -2.18 -14.01
CA ASP A 76 16.30 -1.17 -14.98
C ASP A 76 16.95 -1.51 -16.33
N ASP A 77 16.13 -1.90 -17.30
CA ASP A 77 16.53 -2.25 -18.67
C ASP A 77 16.37 -1.06 -19.64
N GLY A 78 15.98 0.11 -19.11
CA GLY A 78 15.70 1.30 -19.90
C GLY A 78 14.29 1.32 -20.51
N ASP A 79 13.43 0.31 -20.26
CA ASP A 79 12.01 0.38 -20.62
C ASP A 79 11.31 1.41 -19.71
N PRO A 80 10.69 2.47 -20.28
CA PRO A 80 9.93 3.45 -19.51
C PRO A 80 8.87 2.84 -18.59
N LYS A 81 8.31 1.68 -18.93
CA LYS A 81 7.34 0.96 -18.09
C LYS A 81 8.01 0.40 -16.83
N THR A 82 9.17 -0.23 -16.98
CA THR A 82 9.97 -0.75 -15.85
C THR A 82 10.39 0.39 -14.93
N THR A 83 10.90 1.48 -15.49
CA THR A 83 11.28 2.67 -14.71
C THR A 83 10.09 3.26 -13.94
N THR A 84 8.91 3.36 -14.57
CA THR A 84 7.69 3.88 -13.92
C THR A 84 7.20 2.95 -12.81
N PHE A 85 7.19 1.64 -13.06
CA PHE A 85 6.87 0.63 -12.06
C PHE A 85 7.80 0.73 -10.85
N ASN A 86 9.11 0.79 -11.07
CA ASN A 86 10.11 0.91 -10.01
C ASN A 86 9.89 2.17 -9.16
N LYS A 87 9.59 3.31 -9.79
CA LYS A 87 9.28 4.56 -9.06
C LYS A 87 8.06 4.44 -8.16
N MET A 88 6.98 3.82 -8.64
CA MET A 88 5.76 3.60 -7.85
C MET A 88 6.00 2.61 -6.71
N ALA A 89 6.75 1.53 -6.97
CA ALA A 89 7.13 0.54 -5.96
C ALA A 89 7.98 1.18 -4.85
N LEU A 90 9.02 1.95 -5.21
CA LEU A 90 9.89 2.66 -4.26
C LEU A 90 9.12 3.69 -3.44
N LEU A 91 8.18 4.42 -4.05
CA LEU A 91 7.35 5.38 -3.32
C LEU A 91 6.47 4.67 -2.28
N LYS A 92 5.82 3.57 -2.68
CA LYS A 92 4.98 2.76 -1.77
C LYS A 92 5.83 2.16 -0.63
N GLN A 93 6.98 1.57 -0.96
CA GLN A 93 7.95 1.06 0.01
C GLN A 93 8.29 2.13 1.05
N ARG A 94 8.67 3.33 0.59
CA ARG A 94 9.06 4.42 1.48
C ARG A 94 7.93 4.83 2.43
N ARG A 95 6.69 4.94 1.94
CA ARG A 95 5.53 5.27 2.78
C ARG A 95 5.27 4.20 3.86
N ILE A 96 5.42 2.93 3.52
CA ILE A 96 5.26 1.82 4.46
C ILE A 96 6.34 1.87 5.52
N LEU A 97 7.61 1.94 5.10
CA LEU A 97 8.76 1.93 6.03
C LEU A 97 8.74 3.14 6.97
N GLU A 98 8.46 4.34 6.46
CA GLU A 98 8.38 5.55 7.27
C GLU A 98 7.19 5.50 8.26
N CYS A 99 6.05 4.95 7.83
CA CYS A 99 4.87 4.78 8.70
C CYS A 99 5.10 3.76 9.82
N LEU A 100 5.80 2.67 9.53
CA LEU A 100 6.13 1.61 10.49
C LEU A 100 7.40 1.90 11.31
N GLY A 101 8.04 3.06 11.10
CA GLY A 101 9.26 3.44 11.80
C GLY A 101 10.47 2.57 11.47
N VAL A 102 10.47 1.86 10.34
CA VAL A 102 11.57 0.98 9.92
C VAL A 102 12.68 1.83 9.31
N PRO A 103 13.92 1.74 9.82
CA PRO A 103 15.04 2.48 9.26
C PRO A 103 15.34 1.98 7.84
N TYR A 104 15.73 2.91 6.97
CA TYR A 104 16.26 2.58 5.65
C TYR A 104 17.40 3.56 5.33
N GLU A 105 18.54 3.02 4.89
CA GLU A 105 19.76 3.80 4.60
C GLU A 105 20.16 3.61 3.15
N ALA A 106 20.60 4.71 2.51
CA ALA A 106 21.21 4.81 1.18
C ALA A 106 20.50 4.02 0.05
N ASP A 107 20.62 2.69 0.08
CA ASP A 107 20.34 1.77 -1.02
C ASP A 107 19.42 0.59 -0.62
N GLY A 108 18.92 0.48 0.63
CA GLY A 108 18.10 -0.67 1.04
C GLY A 108 17.47 -0.63 2.43
N TRP A 109 16.83 -1.74 2.80
CA TRP A 109 16.18 -2.02 4.08
C TRP A 109 16.15 -3.54 4.32
N ASP A 110 16.10 -3.97 5.58
CA ASP A 110 16.05 -5.38 5.96
C ASP A 110 14.59 -5.80 6.23
N PRO A 111 14.06 -6.85 5.57
CA PRO A 111 12.73 -7.38 5.88
C PRO A 111 12.56 -7.86 7.32
N ASP A 112 13.64 -8.28 7.99
CA ASP A 112 13.55 -8.72 9.38
C ASP A 112 13.25 -7.54 10.33
N ASP A 113 13.57 -6.30 9.96
CA ASP A 113 13.22 -5.09 10.73
C ASP A 113 11.71 -4.77 10.67
N LEU A 114 10.95 -5.43 9.79
CA LEU A 114 9.50 -5.25 9.70
C LEU A 114 8.74 -6.08 10.73
N ILE A 115 9.30 -7.17 11.28
CA ILE A 115 8.57 -7.98 12.25
C ILE A 115 8.31 -7.18 13.52
N ASP A 116 7.08 -7.23 14.04
CA ASP A 116 6.63 -6.43 15.17
C ASP A 116 6.72 -4.90 14.98
N ALA A 117 7.07 -4.42 13.78
CA ALA A 117 7.07 -3.00 13.49
C ALA A 117 5.65 -2.44 13.62
N THR A 118 5.55 -1.30 14.31
CA THR A 118 4.28 -0.64 14.61
C THR A 118 4.16 0.68 13.91
N GLY A 119 2.96 1.03 13.47
CA GLY A 119 2.68 2.32 12.86
C GLY A 119 1.22 2.71 13.03
N ARG A 120 0.90 3.94 12.65
CA ARG A 120 -0.48 4.42 12.63
C ARG A 120 -0.86 4.84 11.22
N ALA A 121 -1.95 4.30 10.71
CA ALA A 121 -2.44 4.62 9.37
C ALA A 121 -3.96 4.53 9.29
N THR A 122 -4.52 5.19 8.28
CA THR A 122 -5.93 5.10 7.95
C THR A 122 -6.24 3.72 7.36
N VAL A 123 -7.18 3.00 7.95
CA VAL A 123 -7.72 1.75 7.41
C VAL A 123 -9.11 2.01 6.84
N LEU A 124 -9.36 1.38 5.69
CA LEU A 124 -10.60 1.47 4.94
C LEU A 124 -11.27 0.10 4.89
N LYS A 125 -12.60 0.10 5.04
CA LYS A 125 -13.44 -1.00 4.60
C LYS A 125 -13.64 -0.93 3.09
N VAL A 126 -13.06 -1.87 2.35
CA VAL A 126 -13.20 -1.98 0.88
C VAL A 126 -13.95 -3.25 0.50
N GLU A 127 -14.77 -3.15 -0.55
CA GLU A 127 -15.45 -4.32 -1.11
C GLU A 127 -14.48 -5.08 -2.01
N ALA A 128 -14.37 -6.38 -1.82
CA ALA A 128 -13.49 -7.23 -2.59
C ALA A 128 -14.01 -7.43 -4.01
N GLU A 129 -13.08 -7.44 -4.96
CA GLU A 129 -13.36 -7.67 -6.38
C GLU A 129 -12.81 -9.03 -6.80
N ASP A 130 -13.54 -9.72 -7.68
CA ASP A 130 -13.03 -10.92 -8.32
C ASP A 130 -11.95 -10.59 -9.38
N LYS A 131 -11.40 -11.63 -10.01
CA LYS A 131 -10.39 -11.51 -11.07
C LYS A 131 -10.84 -10.68 -12.29
N ASN A 132 -12.13 -10.39 -12.44
CA ASN A 132 -12.71 -9.60 -13.52
C ASN A 132 -13.11 -8.18 -13.06
N GLY A 133 -12.77 -7.78 -11.82
CA GLY A 133 -13.17 -6.50 -11.24
C GLY A 133 -14.63 -6.47 -10.78
N LYS A 134 -15.32 -7.62 -10.69
CA LYS A 134 -16.69 -7.68 -10.21
C LYS A 134 -16.72 -7.74 -8.69
N LYS A 135 -17.46 -6.81 -8.09
CA LYS A 135 -17.79 -6.79 -6.66
C LYS A 135 -18.38 -8.12 -6.21
N THR A 136 -17.79 -8.69 -5.17
CA THR A 136 -18.16 -9.99 -4.61
C THR A 136 -19.18 -9.89 -3.47
N GLY A 137 -19.35 -8.69 -2.90
CA GLY A 137 -20.10 -8.48 -1.65
C GLY A 137 -19.32 -8.80 -0.38
N GLU A 138 -18.13 -9.41 -0.51
CA GLU A 138 -17.18 -9.58 0.59
C GLU A 138 -16.45 -8.27 0.85
N TYR A 139 -16.06 -8.02 2.10
CA TYR A 139 -15.31 -6.83 2.48
C TYR A 139 -13.97 -7.23 3.08
N ARG A 140 -12.99 -6.33 2.97
CA ARG A 140 -11.69 -6.47 3.62
C ARG A 140 -11.18 -5.12 4.13
N ASN A 141 -10.21 -5.19 5.02
CA ASN A 141 -9.46 -4.04 5.48
C ASN A 141 -8.35 -3.70 4.47
N GLU A 142 -8.19 -2.43 4.13
CA GLU A 142 -7.11 -1.92 3.26
C GLU A 142 -6.47 -0.68 3.89
N ILE A 143 -5.14 -0.60 3.87
CA ILE A 143 -4.41 0.54 4.45
C ILE A 143 -4.26 1.62 3.39
N ARG A 144 -4.67 2.83 3.74
CA ARG A 144 -4.25 4.04 3.03
C ARG A 144 -2.98 4.56 3.68
N TRP A 145 -1.84 4.18 3.13
CA TRP A 145 -0.54 4.61 3.62
C TRP A 145 -0.42 6.14 3.58
N PRO A 146 0.06 6.78 4.67
CA PRO A 146 0.21 8.22 4.72
C PRO A 146 1.16 8.70 3.62
N ARG A 147 0.91 9.90 3.12
CA ARG A 147 1.84 10.53 2.17
C ARG A 147 3.10 10.97 2.90
N LEU A 148 4.21 11.02 2.18
CA LEU A 148 5.46 11.51 2.75
C LEU A 148 5.35 13.03 2.97
N ALA A 149 5.97 13.57 4.02
CA ALA A 149 5.91 15.00 4.35
C ALA A 149 6.38 15.93 3.21
N ARG A 150 7.21 15.42 2.29
CA ARG A 150 7.65 16.17 1.10
C ARG A 150 6.54 16.29 0.04
N GLU A 151 5.68 15.30 -0.09
CA GLU A 151 4.57 15.30 -1.04
C GLU A 151 3.50 16.34 -0.66
N GLU A 152 3.22 16.47 0.64
CA GLU A 152 2.25 17.44 1.15
C GLU A 152 2.66 18.90 0.84
N LYS A 153 3.98 19.19 0.85
CA LYS A 153 4.51 20.53 0.56
C LYS A 153 4.41 20.92 -0.91
N GLU A 154 4.33 19.97 -1.83
CA GLU A 154 4.25 20.24 -3.27
C GLU A 154 2.80 20.57 -3.71
N GLU A 155 1.78 19.97 -3.09
CA GLU A 155 0.38 20.33 -3.34
C GLU A 155 0.00 21.71 -2.77
N GLY A 156 0.61 22.12 -1.66
CA GLY A 156 0.47 23.48 -1.13
C GLY A 156 1.05 24.57 -2.05
N ARG A 157 1.84 24.20 -3.07
CA ARG A 157 2.44 25.11 -4.05
C ARG A 157 1.72 25.13 -5.41
N SER A 158 0.84 24.18 -5.72
CA SER A 158 0.19 24.09 -7.04
C SER A 158 -1.22 24.70 -7.12
N SER A 159 -1.73 25.32 -6.05
CA SER A 159 -3.06 25.97 -6.03
C SER A 159 -3.06 27.45 -6.45
N GLY A 160 -1.96 27.95 -7.05
CA GLY A 160 -1.83 29.34 -7.47
C GLY A 160 -1.29 29.50 -8.89
N SER A 161 -2.05 29.10 -9.90
CA SER A 161 -1.79 29.53 -11.29
C SER A 161 -3.09 29.91 -12.02
N SER A 162 -3.51 31.14 -11.74
CA SER A 162 -3.89 32.15 -12.74
C SER A 162 -4.89 31.74 -13.83
N ASN A 163 -6.18 31.96 -13.56
CA ASN A 163 -7.14 32.31 -14.63
C ASN A 163 -6.73 33.66 -15.24
N VAL A 164 -5.86 33.66 -16.25
CA VAL A 164 -5.70 34.80 -17.15
C VAL A 164 -6.82 34.71 -18.19
N VAL A 165 -7.95 35.31 -17.85
CA VAL A 165 -9.01 35.64 -18.80
C VAL A 165 -8.43 36.63 -19.81
N ALA A 166 -8.08 36.12 -21.01
CA ALA A 166 -7.68 36.95 -22.14
C ALA A 166 -8.86 37.85 -22.56
N THR A 167 -8.81 39.11 -22.15
CA THR A 167 -9.68 40.17 -22.66
C THR A 167 -8.84 41.28 -23.29
N LYS A 168 -9.40 41.86 -24.36
CA LYS A 168 -8.93 42.96 -25.24
C LYS A 168 -8.14 42.48 -26.47
N GLY A 169 -8.42 42.98 -27.67
CA GLY A 169 -9.32 44.06 -28.04
C GLY A 169 -9.29 44.29 -29.55
N ARG A 170 -10.47 44.59 -30.08
CA ARG A 170 -10.74 45.09 -31.43
C ARG A 170 -10.01 46.43 -31.65
N ALA A 171 -9.15 46.53 -32.65
CA ALA A 171 -8.66 47.82 -33.16
C ALA A 171 -8.53 47.79 -34.69
N ARG A 172 -9.26 48.71 -35.33
CA ARG A 172 -9.22 49.05 -36.76
C ARG A 172 -7.91 49.78 -37.12
N ARG A 173 -7.40 49.60 -38.33
CA ARG A 173 -6.75 50.60 -39.23
C ARG A 173 -6.41 49.88 -40.56
N ARG A 174 -7.09 50.16 -41.68
CA ARG A 174 -6.81 51.17 -42.72
C ARG A 174 -5.35 51.16 -43.21
N GLY A 175 -5.21 50.86 -44.49
CA GLY A 175 -4.01 50.83 -45.33
C GLY A 175 -4.39 50.11 -46.61
#